data_AF-A0A4V2SQ93-F1
#
_entry.id   AF-A0A4V2SQ93-F1
#
_cell.length_a   1.000
_cell.length_b   1.000
_cell.length_c   1.000
_cell.angle_alpha   90.00
_cell.angle_beta   90.00
_cell.angle_gamma   90.00
#
_symmetry.space_group_name_H-M   'P 1'
#
loop_
_entity.id
_entity.type
_entity.pdbx_description
1 polymer ?
#
loop_
_entity_poly.entity_id
_entity_poly.type
_entity_poly.pdbx_seq_one_letter_code
_entity_poly.pdbx_strand_id
1 'polypeptide(L)'
;MRYVIVILFWVWPLLGVALPAHAAPYLNLEFEHNSCTTLYDNLREQGAITDGSIDCGDVAAALTGTTGKYPFWLGCLGYGDMPATAHLARCVMLSAEVQTDAPPLNKLEACEQIIGFYETNLRASQIGDQLPPGYTRPTCAQAEEARLVWTGNRPAWLRCRGYDRANEEAHAATCLLGESRLDRLDSCKKVRSLYEERLIAAYGQKPEGYRPIRCSNVEEIVNQATATLEKLRSEQRSAQLRAASQRVRLRRPTPQINMEQLIKGFLLLKLQAETALAGVTLPDGAEIAAAASGINARVRDGLPVLKDREELSSASQNFFRRDLEVSAVDVETGQQPQHQLLMPGR
;
A
#
# COMPACT_ATOMS: atom_id res chain seq x y z
N MET A 1 -17.95 -9.94 -3.19
CA MET A 1 -18.82 -9.01 -2.43
C MET A 1 -18.00 -7.78 -2.09
N ARG A 2 -18.28 -6.65 -2.75
CA ARG A 2 -17.62 -5.36 -2.52
C ARG A 2 -18.61 -4.47 -1.77
N TYR A 3 -18.30 -4.08 -0.54
CA TYR A 3 -19.12 -3.13 0.21
C TYR A 3 -18.74 -1.72 -0.24
N VAL A 4 -19.66 -1.06 -0.93
CA VAL A 4 -19.64 0.39 -1.16
C VAL A 4 -20.16 1.02 0.13
N ILE A 5 -19.28 1.68 0.88
CA ILE A 5 -19.66 2.50 2.02
C ILE A 5 -20.25 3.78 1.46
N VAL A 6 -21.58 3.84 1.39
CA VAL A 6 -22.31 5.08 1.11
C VAL A 6 -22.32 5.88 2.40
N ILE A 7 -21.50 6.93 2.46
CA ILE A 7 -21.52 7.93 3.52
C ILE A 7 -22.81 8.74 3.33
N LEU A 8 -23.86 8.37 4.05
CA LEU A 8 -25.07 9.18 4.17
C LEU A 8 -24.78 10.34 5.14
N PHE A 9 -24.34 11.46 4.58
CA PHE A 9 -24.42 12.77 5.21
C PHE A 9 -25.91 13.11 5.38
N TRP A 10 -26.43 12.94 6.60
CA TRP A 10 -27.74 13.43 6.95
C TRP A 10 -27.67 14.94 7.21
N VAL A 11 -28.51 15.63 6.46
CA VAL A 11 -28.95 17.02 6.58
C VAL A 11 -29.39 17.28 8.02
N TRP A 12 -28.61 18.06 8.76
CA TRP A 12 -29.05 18.66 10.02
C TRP A 12 -29.94 19.87 9.69
N PRO A 13 -31.19 19.95 10.22
CA PRO A 13 -32.14 20.94 9.75
C PRO A 13 -31.79 22.37 10.21
N LEU A 14 -32.12 23.28 9.30
CA LEU A 14 -32.31 24.73 9.37
C LEU A 14 -33.12 25.21 10.60
N LEU A 15 -32.58 25.02 11.79
CA LEU A 15 -32.96 25.76 13.01
C LEU A 15 -31.69 26.33 13.65
N GLY A 16 -30.81 26.88 12.80
CA GLY A 16 -29.69 27.69 13.28
C GLY A 16 -30.25 28.97 13.88
N VAL A 17 -29.92 29.21 15.14
CA VAL A 17 -29.97 30.54 15.74
C VAL A 17 -29.19 31.44 14.78
N ALA A 18 -29.89 32.25 14.00
CA ALA A 18 -29.26 33.16 13.06
C ALA A 18 -28.49 34.19 13.90
N LEU A 19 -27.17 34.03 13.98
CA LEU A 19 -26.32 35.09 14.49
C LEU A 19 -26.67 36.38 13.74
N PRO A 20 -26.90 37.49 14.44
CA PRO A 20 -27.27 38.74 13.79
C PRO A 20 -26.20 39.10 12.76
N ALA A 21 -26.62 39.45 11.54
CA ALA A 21 -25.76 39.76 10.40
C ALA A 21 -24.71 40.88 10.67
N HIS A 22 -24.81 41.55 11.82
CA HIS A 22 -23.94 42.63 12.28
C HIS A 22 -22.66 42.11 12.98
N ALA A 23 -22.58 40.80 13.31
CA ALA A 23 -21.40 40.19 13.93
C ALA A 23 -20.30 39.81 12.92
N ALA A 24 -20.62 39.78 11.62
CA ALA A 24 -19.72 39.33 10.55
C ALA A 24 -18.39 40.13 10.39
N PRO A 25 -18.33 41.48 10.54
CA PRO A 25 -17.09 42.23 10.32
C PRO A 25 -16.09 42.17 11.49
N TYR A 26 -16.42 41.54 12.61
CA TYR A 26 -15.56 41.46 13.81
C TYR A 26 -14.88 40.10 14.00
N LEU A 27 -15.16 39.16 13.11
CA LEU A 27 -14.55 37.83 13.05
C LEU A 27 -13.18 37.88 12.34
N ASN A 28 -12.32 38.82 12.74
CA ASN A 28 -10.88 38.83 12.40
C ASN A 28 -10.10 38.07 13.48
N LEU A 29 -10.72 37.00 13.99
CA LEU A 29 -10.15 36.13 15.01
C LEU A 29 -9.35 35.07 14.26
N GLU A 30 -8.11 34.84 14.66
CA GLU A 30 -7.31 33.72 14.16
C GLU A 30 -7.92 32.40 14.70
N PHE A 31 -9.02 31.95 14.10
CA PHE A 31 -9.81 30.78 14.53
C PHE A 31 -9.01 29.48 14.50
N GLU A 32 -7.93 29.46 13.74
CA GLU A 32 -7.02 28.31 13.63
C GLU A 32 -6.33 27.99 14.98
N HIS A 33 -6.31 28.95 15.92
CA HIS A 33 -5.67 28.79 17.23
C HIS A 33 -6.61 28.97 18.43
N ASN A 34 -7.83 29.46 18.22
CA ASN A 34 -8.74 29.77 19.32
C ASN A 34 -9.54 28.53 19.76
N SER A 35 -9.56 28.26 21.07
CA SER A 35 -10.45 27.26 21.65
C SER A 35 -11.90 27.71 21.56
N CYS A 36 -12.84 26.77 21.75
CA CYS A 36 -14.25 27.09 21.88
C CYS A 36 -14.49 28.13 22.99
N THR A 37 -13.84 27.99 24.15
CA THR A 37 -13.97 28.94 25.27
C THR A 37 -13.62 30.35 24.86
N THR A 38 -12.47 30.56 24.22
CA THR A 38 -12.05 31.89 23.76
C THR A 38 -13.07 32.49 22.78
N LEU A 39 -13.61 31.68 21.88
CA LEU A 39 -14.60 32.15 20.90
C LEU A 39 -15.95 32.46 21.56
N TYR A 40 -16.37 31.61 22.50
CA TYR A 40 -17.57 31.80 23.31
C TYR A 40 -17.49 33.11 24.11
N ASP A 41 -16.39 33.32 24.84
CA ASP A 41 -16.17 34.52 25.66
C ASP A 41 -16.16 35.79 24.81
N ASN A 42 -15.49 35.77 23.66
CA ASN A 42 -15.50 36.89 22.72
C ASN A 42 -16.91 37.23 22.22
N LEU A 43 -17.71 36.22 21.84
CA LEU A 43 -19.10 36.43 21.42
C LEU A 43 -19.96 36.98 22.56
N ARG A 44 -19.73 36.51 23.78
CA ARG A 44 -20.43 36.94 24.99
C ARG A 44 -20.10 38.38 25.34
N GLU A 45 -18.83 38.77 25.33
CA GLU A 45 -18.36 40.15 25.59
C GLU A 45 -18.92 41.14 24.57
N GLN A 46 -19.12 40.70 23.33
CA GLN A 46 -19.74 41.50 22.28
C GLN A 46 -21.27 41.59 22.39
N GLY A 47 -21.87 40.91 23.37
CA GLY A 47 -23.33 40.84 23.53
C GLY A 47 -24.04 40.07 22.41
N ALA A 48 -23.30 39.27 21.62
CA ALA A 48 -23.86 38.47 20.53
C ALA A 48 -24.62 37.25 21.06
N ILE A 49 -24.28 36.79 22.27
CA ILE A 49 -24.88 35.63 22.94
C ILE A 49 -25.10 35.93 24.42
N THR A 50 -26.09 35.26 25.02
CA THR A 50 -26.36 35.28 26.46
C THR A 50 -25.96 33.95 27.10
N ASP A 51 -25.63 33.96 28.39
CA ASP A 51 -25.17 32.76 29.11
C ASP A 51 -26.13 31.56 28.93
N GLY A 52 -25.56 30.43 28.53
CA GLY A 52 -26.26 29.15 28.39
C GLY A 52 -27.11 28.96 27.12
N SER A 53 -27.11 29.90 26.17
CA SER A 53 -27.96 29.79 24.97
C SER A 53 -27.32 29.06 23.79
N ILE A 54 -26.01 28.82 23.80
CA ILE A 54 -25.30 28.13 22.71
C ILE A 54 -24.21 27.21 23.27
N ASP A 55 -23.89 26.15 22.53
CA ASP A 55 -22.77 25.25 22.82
C ASP A 55 -21.62 25.37 21.80
N CYS A 56 -20.54 24.61 22.01
CA CYS A 56 -19.40 24.60 21.10
C CYS A 56 -19.73 24.06 19.70
N GLY A 57 -20.75 23.22 19.57
CA GLY A 57 -21.27 22.77 18.28
C GLY A 57 -21.90 23.91 17.51
N ASP A 58 -22.71 24.74 18.16
CA ASP A 58 -23.29 25.94 17.56
C ASP A 58 -22.20 26.94 17.12
N VAL A 59 -21.20 27.17 17.98
CA VAL A 59 -20.04 28.03 17.64
C VAL A 59 -19.31 27.47 16.41
N ALA A 60 -19.05 26.17 16.37
CA ALA A 60 -18.36 25.55 15.24
C ALA A 60 -19.17 25.65 13.94
N ALA A 61 -20.47 25.43 14.01
CA ALA A 61 -21.37 25.54 12.86
C ALA A 61 -21.42 26.98 12.33
N ALA A 62 -21.52 27.97 13.22
CA ALA A 62 -21.47 29.38 12.87
C ALA A 62 -20.15 29.73 12.16
N LEU A 63 -19.01 29.37 12.76
CA LEU A 63 -17.69 29.64 12.19
C LEU A 63 -17.50 29.00 10.82
N THR A 64 -17.93 27.75 10.67
CA THR A 64 -17.86 27.03 9.40
C THR A 64 -18.73 27.72 8.35
N GLY A 65 -19.96 28.13 8.72
CA GLY A 65 -20.88 28.82 7.81
C GLY A 65 -20.38 30.19 7.36
N THR A 66 -19.68 30.94 8.23
CA THR A 66 -19.19 32.28 7.90
C THR A 66 -17.83 32.30 7.20
N THR A 67 -16.92 31.41 7.61
CA THR A 67 -15.53 31.42 7.12
C THR A 67 -15.25 30.36 6.07
N GLY A 68 -16.10 29.34 5.95
CA GLY A 68 -15.84 28.14 5.15
C GLY A 68 -14.75 27.23 5.72
N LYS A 69 -14.19 27.57 6.90
CA LYS A 69 -13.15 26.80 7.59
C LYS A 69 -13.71 26.13 8.84
N TYR A 70 -13.22 24.93 9.12
CA TYR A 70 -13.56 24.20 10.34
C TYR A 70 -12.64 24.63 11.49
N PRO A 71 -13.14 24.74 12.73
CA PRO A 71 -12.27 24.88 13.89
C PRO A 71 -11.54 23.56 14.16
N PHE A 72 -10.31 23.63 14.66
CA PHE A 72 -9.47 22.43 14.83
C PHE A 72 -10.04 21.42 15.83
N TRP A 73 -10.83 21.87 16.79
CA TRP A 73 -11.45 21.05 17.82
C TRP A 73 -12.81 20.46 17.39
N LEU A 74 -13.28 20.71 16.16
CA LEU A 74 -14.56 20.19 15.64
C LEU A 74 -14.68 18.67 15.78
N GLY A 75 -13.62 17.95 15.46
CA GLY A 75 -13.62 16.48 15.52
C GLY A 75 -13.80 15.90 16.92
N CYS A 76 -13.62 16.74 17.95
CA CYS A 76 -13.63 16.36 19.35
C CYS A 76 -14.98 16.59 20.04
N LEU A 77 -15.95 17.22 19.36
CA LEU A 77 -17.32 17.38 19.84
C LEU A 77 -18.04 16.03 20.03
N GLY A 78 -19.16 15.98 20.76
CA GLY A 78 -19.96 14.77 20.94
C GLY A 78 -19.23 13.64 21.69
N TYR A 79 -18.49 13.99 22.75
CA TYR A 79 -17.88 12.98 23.62
C TYR A 79 -18.96 12.12 24.27
N GLY A 80 -18.84 10.79 24.15
CA GLY A 80 -19.83 9.83 24.66
C GLY A 80 -20.85 9.34 23.62
N ASP A 81 -20.99 10.04 22.48
CA ASP A 81 -21.96 9.66 21.43
C ASP A 81 -21.50 8.48 20.57
N MET A 82 -20.22 8.12 20.66
CA MET A 82 -19.61 7.05 19.88
C MET A 82 -18.55 6.30 20.71
N PRO A 83 -18.13 5.09 20.27
CA PRO A 83 -17.09 4.34 20.97
C PRO A 83 -15.82 5.18 21.16
N ALA A 84 -15.20 5.08 22.33
CA ALA A 84 -14.06 5.93 22.72
C ALA A 84 -12.91 5.92 21.70
N THR A 85 -12.61 4.77 21.08
CA THR A 85 -11.58 4.62 20.05
C THR A 85 -11.93 5.38 18.77
N ALA A 86 -13.19 5.32 18.35
CA ALA A 86 -13.67 6.05 17.17
C ALA A 86 -13.69 7.56 17.40
N HIS A 87 -14.10 8.00 18.61
CA HIS A 87 -14.06 9.41 19.00
C HIS A 87 -12.63 9.95 19.02
N LEU A 88 -11.71 9.22 19.65
CA LEU A 88 -10.29 9.54 19.70
C LEU A 88 -9.74 9.71 18.28
N ALA A 89 -9.99 8.76 17.39
CA ALA A 89 -9.48 8.80 16.04
C ALA A 89 -9.98 10.02 15.26
N ARG A 90 -11.29 10.27 15.31
CA ARG A 90 -11.91 11.42 14.64
C ARG A 90 -11.33 12.74 15.14
N CYS A 91 -11.23 12.91 16.45
CA CYS A 91 -10.68 14.11 17.07
C CYS A 91 -9.22 14.34 16.62
N VAL A 92 -8.34 13.36 16.81
CA VAL A 92 -6.92 13.48 16.46
C VAL A 92 -6.72 13.76 14.96
N MET A 93 -7.43 13.04 14.08
CA MET A 93 -7.28 13.20 12.64
C MET A 93 -7.72 14.58 12.15
N LEU A 94 -8.91 15.03 12.55
CA LEU A 94 -9.42 16.33 12.12
C LEU A 94 -8.63 17.48 12.74
N SER A 95 -8.22 17.35 14.01
CA SER A 95 -7.39 18.36 14.65
C SER A 95 -6.02 18.50 13.99
N ALA A 96 -5.37 17.41 13.61
CA ALA A 96 -4.07 17.43 12.93
C ALA A 96 -4.13 17.94 11.48
N GLU A 97 -5.28 17.82 10.81
CA GLU A 97 -5.48 18.34 9.45
C GLU A 97 -5.72 19.85 9.44
N VAL A 98 -6.40 20.37 10.47
CA VAL A 98 -6.84 21.76 10.52
C VAL A 98 -5.81 22.68 11.20
N GLN A 99 -5.10 22.20 12.23
CA GLN A 99 -4.07 23.00 12.91
C GLN A 99 -2.81 23.13 12.06
N THR A 100 -2.37 24.36 11.82
CA THR A 100 -1.11 24.67 11.14
C THR A 100 0.11 24.18 11.91
N ASP A 101 0.08 24.28 13.24
CA ASP A 101 1.20 23.93 14.12
C ASP A 101 1.07 22.53 14.75
N ALA A 102 0.08 21.74 14.34
CA ALA A 102 -0.08 20.40 14.87
C ALA A 102 1.07 19.48 14.40
N PRO A 103 1.51 18.55 15.27
CA PRO A 103 2.40 17.48 14.82
C PRO A 103 1.70 16.69 13.72
N PRO A 104 2.36 16.42 12.58
CA PRO A 104 1.75 15.63 11.53
C PRO A 104 1.44 14.22 12.07
N LEU A 105 0.36 13.61 11.59
CA LEU A 105 -0.15 12.33 12.12
C LEU A 105 0.89 11.20 12.16
N ASN A 106 1.90 11.23 11.28
CA ASN A 106 3.00 10.28 11.25
C ASN A 106 4.03 10.47 12.39
N LYS A 107 4.00 11.60 13.10
CA LYS A 107 4.84 11.89 14.27
C LYS A 107 4.15 11.57 15.60
N LEU A 108 2.84 11.34 15.59
CA LEU A 108 2.09 10.84 16.75
C LEU A 108 2.28 9.33 16.88
N GLU A 109 3.47 8.91 17.30
CA GLU A 109 3.86 7.50 17.33
C GLU A 109 3.62 6.80 18.67
N ALA A 110 3.79 7.51 19.79
CA ALA A 110 3.62 6.96 21.13
C ALA A 110 2.18 7.15 21.64
N CYS A 111 1.66 6.20 22.42
CA CYS A 111 0.29 6.31 22.94
C CYS A 111 0.07 7.59 23.76
N GLU A 112 1.01 7.97 24.63
CA GLU A 112 0.89 9.19 25.44
C GLU A 112 0.89 10.47 24.60
N GLN A 113 1.56 10.48 23.44
CA GLN A 113 1.50 11.63 22.53
C GLN A 113 0.11 11.73 21.89
N ILE A 114 -0.46 10.61 21.47
CA ILE A 114 -1.80 10.54 20.89
C ILE A 114 -2.85 10.97 21.93
N ILE A 115 -2.78 10.42 23.14
CA ILE A 115 -3.70 10.73 24.24
C ILE A 115 -3.56 12.18 24.67
N GLY A 116 -2.33 12.69 24.83
CA GLY A 116 -2.08 14.09 25.17
C GLY A 116 -2.62 15.05 24.10
N PHE A 117 -2.38 14.76 22.83
CA PHE A 117 -2.94 15.54 21.73
C PHE A 117 -4.48 15.50 21.73
N TYR A 118 -5.06 14.32 21.93
CA TYR A 118 -6.50 14.15 22.08
C TYR A 118 -7.08 14.97 23.25
N GLU A 119 -6.50 14.89 24.44
CA GLU A 119 -6.96 15.62 25.63
C GLU A 119 -6.87 17.15 25.45
N THR A 120 -5.81 17.65 24.84
CA THR A 120 -5.66 19.09 24.54
C THR A 120 -6.77 19.58 23.61
N ASN A 121 -7.01 18.86 22.50
CA ASN A 121 -8.04 19.24 21.55
C ASN A 121 -9.46 18.99 22.08
N LEU A 122 -9.64 17.98 22.93
CA LEU A 122 -10.89 17.74 23.62
C LEU A 122 -11.24 18.88 24.57
N ARG A 123 -10.28 19.36 25.39
CA ARG A 123 -10.48 20.55 26.22
C ARG A 123 -10.84 21.78 25.39
N ALA A 124 -10.13 22.00 24.28
CA ALA A 124 -10.42 23.10 23.38
C ALA A 124 -11.82 23.04 22.75
N SER A 125 -12.45 21.87 22.72
CA SER A 125 -13.83 21.68 22.24
C SER A 125 -14.91 21.92 23.31
N GLN A 126 -14.52 22.29 24.53
CA GLN A 126 -15.43 22.50 25.66
C GLN A 126 -15.42 23.97 26.09
N ILE A 127 -16.56 24.45 26.59
CA ILE A 127 -16.63 25.73 27.28
C ILE A 127 -15.91 25.58 28.63
N GLY A 128 -14.97 26.47 28.91
CA GLY A 128 -14.14 26.47 30.12
C GLY A 128 -12.85 25.66 30.02
N ASP A 129 -12.52 25.11 28.84
CA ASP A 129 -11.29 24.36 28.56
C ASP A 129 -11.06 23.15 29.51
N GLN A 130 -12.15 22.56 29.98
CA GLN A 130 -12.14 21.38 30.85
C GLN A 130 -12.40 20.10 30.06
N LEU A 131 -12.02 18.95 30.62
CA LEU A 131 -12.44 17.66 30.07
C LEU A 131 -13.94 17.46 30.32
N PRO A 132 -14.69 16.83 29.40
CA PRO A 132 -16.13 16.67 29.53
C PRO A 132 -16.50 15.84 30.76
N PRO A 133 -17.69 16.04 31.35
CA PRO A 133 -18.17 15.23 32.46
C PRO A 133 -18.16 13.73 32.13
N GLY A 134 -17.72 12.90 33.08
CA GLY A 134 -17.60 11.45 32.89
C GLY A 134 -16.41 11.03 32.02
N TYR A 135 -15.51 11.95 31.68
CA TYR A 135 -14.30 11.62 30.93
C TYR A 135 -13.49 10.51 31.60
N THR A 136 -13.28 9.44 30.86
CA THR A 136 -12.31 8.39 31.19
C THR A 136 -11.14 8.47 30.23
N ARG A 137 -9.93 8.62 30.76
CA ARG A 137 -8.69 8.68 29.96
C ARG A 137 -8.56 7.41 29.10
N PRO A 138 -8.40 7.54 27.77
CA PRO A 138 -8.17 6.40 26.90
C PRO A 138 -6.91 5.63 27.32
N THR A 139 -6.99 4.31 27.23
CA THR A 139 -5.82 3.45 27.41
C THR A 139 -4.90 3.48 26.18
N CYS A 140 -3.63 3.09 26.32
CA CYS A 140 -2.73 2.97 25.18
C CYS A 140 -3.29 2.05 24.08
N ALA A 141 -3.96 0.96 24.46
CA ALA A 141 -4.61 0.05 23.51
C ALA A 141 -5.70 0.75 22.68
N GLN A 142 -6.47 1.65 23.29
CA GLN A 142 -7.48 2.43 22.57
C GLN A 142 -6.85 3.47 21.64
N ALA A 143 -5.79 4.14 22.08
CA ALA A 143 -5.04 5.09 21.25
C ALA A 143 -4.40 4.41 20.02
N GLU A 144 -3.94 3.16 20.18
CA GLU A 144 -3.42 2.34 19.08
C GLU A 144 -4.48 1.96 18.06
N GLU A 145 -5.62 1.45 18.55
CA GLU A 145 -6.72 1.05 17.70
C GLU A 145 -7.23 2.24 16.88
N ALA A 146 -7.36 3.40 17.54
CA ALA A 146 -7.65 4.66 16.87
C ALA A 146 -6.62 4.99 15.77
N ARG A 147 -5.32 4.84 16.07
CA ARG A 147 -4.24 5.13 15.12
C ARG A 147 -4.30 4.31 13.83
N LEU A 148 -4.82 3.09 13.88
CA LEU A 148 -4.99 2.26 12.68
C LEU A 148 -5.85 2.92 11.61
N VAL A 149 -6.76 3.81 12.02
CA VAL A 149 -7.66 4.52 11.11
C VAL A 149 -6.88 5.39 10.11
N TRP A 150 -5.77 6.02 10.52
CA TRP A 150 -4.98 6.89 9.63
C TRP A 150 -3.65 6.28 9.17
N THR A 151 -3.07 5.31 9.89
CA THR A 151 -1.81 4.69 9.44
C THR A 151 -2.02 3.48 8.54
N GLY A 152 -3.18 2.82 8.61
CA GLY A 152 -3.44 1.52 7.99
C GLY A 152 -2.52 0.40 8.49
N ASN A 153 -1.66 0.68 9.47
CA ASN A 153 -0.58 -0.19 9.92
C ASN A 153 -0.50 -0.20 11.45
N ARG A 154 -0.39 -1.40 12.02
CA ARG A 154 -0.13 -1.57 13.45
C ARG A 154 1.28 -1.07 13.78
N PRO A 155 1.47 -0.24 14.83
CA PRO A 155 2.79 0.20 15.25
C PRO A 155 3.69 -1.00 15.57
N ALA A 156 4.99 -0.89 15.23
CA ALA A 156 5.96 -1.95 15.50
C ALA A 156 6.04 -2.32 16.99
N TRP A 157 5.91 -1.32 17.86
CA TRP A 157 5.93 -1.50 19.31
C TRP A 157 4.71 -2.26 19.88
N LEU A 158 3.63 -2.46 19.11
CA LEU A 158 2.47 -3.25 19.55
C LEU A 158 2.86 -4.68 19.94
N ARG A 159 3.88 -5.22 19.26
CA ARG A 159 4.45 -6.54 19.56
C ARG A 159 5.09 -6.63 20.95
N CYS A 160 5.29 -5.48 21.60
CA CYS A 160 5.84 -5.35 22.94
C CYS A 160 4.75 -5.28 24.03
N ARG A 161 3.48 -5.51 23.67
CA ARG A 161 2.35 -5.69 24.60
C ARG A 161 2.27 -7.15 25.06
N GLY A 162 1.70 -7.38 26.24
CA GLY A 162 1.66 -8.71 26.88
C GLY A 162 2.96 -9.07 27.59
N TYR A 163 3.60 -8.10 28.26
CA TYR A 163 4.82 -8.33 29.02
C TYR A 163 4.54 -9.36 30.11
N ASP A 164 5.24 -10.49 30.05
CA ASP A 164 5.25 -11.52 31.06
C ASP A 164 6.65 -11.63 31.65
N ARG A 165 6.78 -11.37 32.95
CA ARG A 165 8.04 -11.46 33.68
C ARG A 165 8.64 -12.86 33.64
N ALA A 166 7.81 -13.90 33.61
CA ALA A 166 8.26 -15.29 33.53
C ALA A 166 8.85 -15.62 32.15
N ASN A 167 8.42 -14.90 31.11
CA ASN A 167 8.76 -15.18 29.72
C ASN A 167 9.38 -13.97 28.99
N GLU A 168 10.14 -13.20 29.75
CA GLU A 168 10.65 -11.89 29.35
C GLU A 168 11.57 -11.95 28.11
N GLU A 169 12.37 -13.00 27.97
CA GLU A 169 13.26 -13.21 26.82
C GLU A 169 12.48 -13.43 25.52
N ALA A 170 11.51 -14.35 25.54
CA ALA A 170 10.65 -14.61 24.39
C ALA A 170 9.83 -13.38 24.00
N HIS A 171 9.35 -12.62 25.00
CA HIS A 171 8.66 -11.36 24.77
C HIS A 171 9.58 -10.32 24.12
N ALA A 172 10.81 -10.13 24.60
CA ALA A 172 11.74 -9.19 24.01
C ALA A 172 12.17 -9.56 22.59
N ALA A 173 12.38 -10.84 22.30
CA ALA A 173 12.62 -11.32 20.95
C ALA A 173 11.45 -10.94 20.02
N THR A 174 10.22 -11.22 20.43
CA THR A 174 9.00 -10.90 19.66
C THR A 174 8.82 -9.39 19.45
N CYS A 175 9.09 -8.61 20.50
CA CYS A 175 9.01 -7.16 20.52
C CYS A 175 10.02 -6.52 19.55
N LEU A 176 11.30 -6.93 19.61
CA LEU A 176 12.39 -6.27 18.90
C LEU A 176 12.63 -6.80 17.49
N LEU A 177 12.43 -8.10 17.24
CA LEU A 177 12.74 -8.71 15.93
C LEU A 177 11.68 -8.44 14.87
N GLY A 178 10.52 -7.91 15.27
CA GLY A 178 9.50 -7.42 14.35
C GLY A 178 9.79 -6.04 13.75
N GLU A 179 10.90 -5.41 14.12
CA GLU A 179 11.27 -4.07 13.67
C GLU A 179 12.04 -4.04 12.35
N SER A 180 11.91 -2.93 11.63
CA SER A 180 12.71 -2.61 10.45
C SER A 180 14.17 -2.25 10.77
N ARG A 181 14.48 -1.95 12.03
CA ARG A 181 15.80 -1.45 12.48
C ARG A 181 16.61 -2.47 13.28
N LEU A 182 16.67 -3.69 12.77
CA LEU A 182 17.51 -4.76 13.33
C LEU A 182 19.00 -4.36 13.41
N ASP A 183 19.44 -3.38 12.59
CA ASP A 183 20.80 -2.83 12.58
C ASP A 183 21.24 -2.24 13.92
N ARG A 184 20.28 -1.86 14.78
CA ARG A 184 20.56 -1.27 16.10
C ARG A 184 20.79 -2.31 17.20
N LEU A 185 20.54 -3.59 16.92
CA LEU A 185 20.59 -4.69 17.89
C LEU A 185 21.97 -5.38 17.89
N ASP A 186 23.06 -4.63 18.12
CA ASP A 186 24.44 -5.16 18.03
C ASP A 186 25.12 -5.42 19.39
N SER A 187 24.47 -5.03 20.49
CA SER A 187 25.07 -5.09 21.82
C SER A 187 24.01 -5.14 22.91
N CYS A 188 24.33 -5.78 24.04
CA CYS A 188 23.42 -5.90 25.18
C CYS A 188 22.84 -4.55 25.63
N LYS A 189 23.69 -3.52 25.70
CA LYS A 189 23.27 -2.18 26.11
C LYS A 189 22.21 -1.59 25.19
N LYS A 190 22.39 -1.70 23.87
CA LYS A 190 21.43 -1.15 22.89
C LYS A 190 20.12 -1.94 22.88
N VAL A 191 20.19 -3.26 22.95
CA VAL A 191 19.00 -4.12 23.03
C VAL A 191 18.17 -3.77 24.26
N ARG A 192 18.80 -3.66 25.44
CA ARG A 192 18.12 -3.23 26.69
C ARG A 192 17.46 -1.87 26.55
N SER A 193 18.22 -0.87 26.08
CA SER A 193 17.72 0.49 25.93
C SER A 193 16.54 0.57 24.98
N LEU A 194 16.63 -0.12 23.83
CA LEU A 194 15.56 -0.13 22.85
C LEU A 194 14.34 -0.88 23.37
N TYR A 195 14.54 -2.02 24.05
CA TYR A 195 13.45 -2.76 24.66
C TYR A 195 12.70 -1.93 25.71
N GLU A 196 13.43 -1.22 26.58
CA GLU A 196 12.83 -0.29 27.56
C GLU A 196 12.04 0.84 26.87
N GLU A 197 12.64 1.46 25.85
CA GLU A 197 11.98 2.50 25.05
C GLU A 197 10.68 1.97 24.44
N ARG A 198 10.67 0.75 23.91
CA ARG A 198 9.48 0.14 23.33
C ARG A 198 8.43 -0.26 24.37
N LEU A 199 8.85 -0.74 25.54
CA LEU A 199 7.91 -1.00 26.64
C LEU A 199 7.27 0.30 27.11
N ILE A 200 8.04 1.37 27.27
CA ILE A 200 7.49 2.69 27.64
C ILE A 200 6.55 3.19 26.53
N ALA A 201 6.91 3.05 25.26
CA ALA A 201 6.02 3.41 24.15
C ALA A 201 4.72 2.59 24.14
N ALA A 202 4.78 1.33 24.58
CA ALA A 202 3.64 0.40 24.60
C ALA A 202 2.73 0.54 25.83
N TYR A 203 3.25 0.98 26.97
CA TYR A 203 2.51 1.05 28.25
C TYR A 203 2.41 2.47 28.84
N GLY A 204 3.03 3.47 28.20
CA GLY A 204 3.22 4.83 28.75
C GLY A 204 4.30 4.90 29.84
N GLN A 205 4.58 3.79 30.51
CA GLN A 205 5.59 3.63 31.55
C GLN A 205 6.18 2.21 31.52
N LYS A 206 7.17 1.93 32.37
CA LYS A 206 7.65 0.54 32.51
C LYS A 206 6.54 -0.32 33.12
N PRO A 207 6.23 -1.50 32.55
CA PRO A 207 5.19 -2.37 33.09
C PRO A 207 5.52 -2.83 34.50
N GLU A 208 4.49 -3.17 35.27
CA GLU A 208 4.66 -3.61 36.66
C GLU A 208 5.55 -4.87 36.74
N GLY A 209 6.50 -4.87 37.68
CA GLY A 209 7.44 -5.98 37.84
C GLY A 209 8.52 -6.06 36.77
N TYR A 210 8.65 -5.05 35.90
CA TYR A 210 9.73 -4.95 34.92
C TYR A 210 11.12 -5.06 35.57
N ARG A 211 12.00 -5.83 34.94
CA ARG A 211 13.42 -5.89 35.27
C ARG A 211 14.25 -5.76 33.99
N PRO A 212 15.48 -5.21 34.05
CA PRO A 212 16.35 -5.21 32.88
C PRO A 212 16.69 -6.63 32.42
N ILE A 213 16.46 -6.94 31.14
CA ILE A 213 16.82 -8.22 30.53
C ILE A 213 18.28 -8.57 30.77
N ARG A 214 18.63 -9.82 31.07
CA ARG A 214 20.04 -10.21 31.29
C ARG A 214 20.81 -10.26 29.98
N CYS A 215 22.07 -9.82 29.98
CA CYS A 215 22.89 -9.84 28.76
C CYS A 215 23.11 -11.25 28.20
N SER A 216 23.12 -12.28 29.05
CA SER A 216 23.16 -13.69 28.64
C SER A 216 21.99 -14.07 27.72
N ASN A 217 20.82 -13.47 27.94
CA ASN A 217 19.58 -13.74 27.20
C ASN A 217 19.45 -12.82 25.97
N VAL A 218 20.36 -11.84 25.82
CA VAL A 218 20.37 -10.92 24.68
C VAL A 218 21.16 -11.49 23.51
N GLU A 219 22.17 -12.33 23.77
CA GLU A 219 23.00 -12.90 22.70
C GLU A 219 22.16 -13.62 21.65
N GLU A 220 21.13 -14.36 22.06
CA GLU A 220 20.22 -15.02 21.12
C GLU A 220 19.44 -14.01 20.25
N ILE A 221 18.93 -12.92 20.84
CA ILE A 221 18.24 -11.85 20.11
C ILE A 221 19.17 -11.18 19.10
N VAL A 222 20.42 -10.88 19.50
CA VAL A 222 21.44 -10.27 18.62
C VAL A 222 21.80 -11.20 17.46
N ASN A 223 21.98 -12.49 17.74
CA ASN A 223 22.30 -13.50 16.73
C ASN A 223 21.14 -13.64 15.73
N GLN A 224 19.90 -13.71 16.20
CA GLN A 224 18.71 -13.77 15.34
C GLN A 224 18.55 -12.50 14.49
N ALA A 225 18.79 -11.32 15.07
CA ALA A 225 18.75 -10.05 14.34
C ALA A 225 19.81 -9.99 13.24
N THR A 226 21.04 -10.46 13.52
CA THR A 226 22.15 -10.48 12.56
C THR A 226 21.88 -11.46 11.44
N ALA A 227 21.44 -12.68 11.75
CA ALA A 227 21.07 -13.68 10.74
C ALA A 227 19.94 -13.17 9.81
N THR A 228 18.95 -12.47 10.38
CA THR A 228 17.85 -11.88 9.60
C THR A 228 18.35 -10.76 8.70
N LEU A 229 19.24 -9.88 9.19
CA LEU A 229 19.85 -8.82 8.38
C LEU A 229 20.69 -9.37 7.23
N GLU A 230 21.48 -10.41 7.48
CA GLU A 230 22.29 -11.07 6.45
C GLU A 230 21.41 -11.69 5.37
N LYS A 231 20.33 -12.38 5.78
CA LYS A 231 19.33 -12.91 4.85
C LYS A 231 18.74 -11.80 3.97
N LEU A 232 18.24 -10.73 4.56
CA LEU A 232 17.66 -9.59 3.82
C LEU A 232 18.66 -8.95 2.85
N ARG A 233 19.92 -8.76 3.29
CA ARG A 233 20.99 -8.22 2.43
C ARG A 233 21.30 -9.16 1.26
N SER A 234 21.31 -10.47 1.49
CA SER A 234 21.54 -11.47 0.44
C SER A 234 20.40 -11.50 -0.59
N GLU A 235 19.15 -11.42 -0.13
CA GLU A 235 17.96 -11.35 -0.98
C GLU A 235 17.98 -10.07 -1.82
N GLN A 236 18.27 -8.92 -1.21
CA GLN A 236 18.38 -7.64 -1.90
C GLN A 236 19.48 -7.66 -2.97
N ARG A 237 20.66 -8.22 -2.66
CA ARG A 237 21.75 -8.38 -3.64
C ARG A 237 21.31 -9.29 -4.80
N SER A 238 20.62 -10.39 -4.51
CA SER A 238 20.10 -11.29 -5.55
C SER A 238 19.06 -10.61 -6.45
N ALA A 239 18.17 -9.79 -5.88
CA ALA A 239 17.16 -9.04 -6.61
C ALA A 239 17.81 -7.96 -7.50
N GLN A 240 18.82 -7.25 -6.99
CA GLN A 240 19.59 -6.28 -7.77
C GLN A 240 20.31 -6.93 -8.96
N LEU A 241 20.93 -8.10 -8.76
CA LEU A 241 21.57 -8.86 -9.84
C LEU A 241 20.56 -9.32 -10.89
N ARG A 242 19.38 -9.80 -10.48
CA ARG A 242 18.28 -10.17 -11.40
C ARG A 242 17.83 -8.95 -12.21
N ALA A 243 17.56 -7.82 -11.56
CA ALA A 243 17.16 -6.58 -12.23
C ALA A 243 18.24 -6.07 -13.21
N ALA A 244 19.52 -6.13 -12.82
CA ALA A 244 20.63 -5.77 -13.71
C ALA A 244 20.72 -6.70 -14.93
N SER A 245 20.59 -8.01 -14.74
CA SER A 245 20.61 -8.99 -15.84
C SER A 245 19.44 -8.81 -16.81
N GLN A 246 18.26 -8.47 -16.31
CA GLN A 246 17.08 -8.21 -17.13
C GLN A 246 17.25 -6.93 -17.97
N ARG A 247 17.87 -5.89 -17.40
CA ARG A 247 18.24 -4.67 -18.16
C ARG A 247 19.23 -4.97 -19.29
N VAL A 248 20.19 -5.86 -19.07
CA VAL A 248 21.13 -6.29 -20.13
C VAL A 248 20.40 -7.09 -21.22
N ARG A 249 19.48 -7.99 -20.87
CA ARG A 249 18.66 -8.73 -21.86
C ARG A 249 17.81 -7.81 -22.72
N LEU A 250 17.17 -6.79 -22.14
CA LEU A 250 16.36 -5.82 -22.87
C LEU A 250 17.19 -4.87 -23.75
N ARG A 251 18.50 -4.73 -23.47
CA ARG A 251 19.42 -3.94 -24.29
C ARG A 251 20.15 -4.75 -25.36
N ARG A 252 20.02 -6.09 -25.40
CA ARG A 252 20.57 -6.85 -26.52
C ARG A 252 19.76 -6.50 -27.78
N PRO A 253 20.40 -5.94 -28.83
CA PRO A 253 19.72 -5.80 -30.11
C PRO A 253 19.29 -7.21 -30.55
N THR A 254 18.02 -7.40 -30.84
CA THR A 254 17.55 -8.58 -31.57
C THR A 254 18.46 -8.76 -32.77
N PRO A 255 19.11 -9.91 -32.96
CA PRO A 255 19.82 -10.15 -34.21
C PRO A 255 18.79 -9.94 -35.31
N GLN A 256 19.04 -8.97 -36.20
CA GLN A 256 18.27 -8.87 -37.43
C GLN A 256 18.54 -10.17 -38.19
N ILE A 257 17.65 -11.14 -38.01
CA ILE A 257 17.61 -12.30 -38.87
C ILE A 257 17.25 -11.73 -40.23
N ASN A 258 18.24 -11.67 -41.12
CA ASN A 258 18.03 -11.21 -42.48
C ASN A 258 17.04 -12.20 -43.12
N MET A 259 15.77 -11.79 -43.22
CA MET A 259 14.68 -12.57 -43.80
C MET A 259 15.04 -13.15 -45.18
N GLU A 260 15.92 -12.47 -45.90
CA GLU A 260 16.44 -12.91 -47.19
C GLU A 260 17.19 -14.25 -47.09
N GLN A 261 17.92 -14.51 -46.00
CA GLN A 261 18.62 -15.79 -45.80
C GLN A 261 17.67 -16.93 -45.41
N LEU A 262 16.63 -16.64 -44.61
CA LEU A 262 15.59 -17.61 -44.29
C LEU A 262 14.80 -18.03 -45.53
N ILE A 263 14.42 -17.06 -46.37
CA ILE A 263 13.70 -17.32 -47.62
C ILE A 263 14.58 -18.12 -48.59
N LYS A 264 15.86 -17.78 -48.73
CA LYS A 264 16.81 -18.55 -49.57
C LYS A 264 16.96 -19.99 -49.09
N GLY A 265 17.09 -20.21 -47.78
CA GLY A 265 17.17 -21.55 -47.21
C GLY A 265 15.91 -22.38 -47.43
N PHE A 266 14.73 -21.77 -47.27
CA PHE A 266 13.46 -22.45 -47.46
C PHE A 266 13.19 -22.80 -48.93
N LEU A 267 13.53 -21.90 -49.86
CA LEU A 267 13.40 -22.16 -51.29
C LEU A 267 14.33 -23.29 -51.76
N LEU A 268 15.56 -23.35 -51.24
CA LEU A 268 16.50 -24.44 -51.55
C LEU A 268 15.97 -25.80 -51.07
N LEU A 269 15.40 -25.86 -49.87
CA LEU A 269 14.81 -27.09 -49.32
C LEU A 269 13.60 -27.56 -50.14
N LYS A 270 12.73 -26.62 -50.56
CA LYS A 270 11.57 -26.96 -51.40
C LYS A 270 11.99 -27.46 -52.78
N LEU A 271 13.01 -26.85 -53.38
CA LEU A 271 13.54 -27.27 -54.69
C LEU A 271 14.17 -28.67 -54.61
N GLN A 272 14.88 -28.98 -53.53
CA GLN A 272 15.43 -30.32 -53.28
C GLN A 272 14.34 -31.38 -53.07
N ALA A 273 13.25 -31.02 -52.38
CA ALA A 273 12.12 -31.93 -52.17
C ALA A 273 11.37 -32.24 -53.48
N GLU A 274 11.12 -31.21 -54.31
CA GLU A 274 10.40 -31.38 -55.58
C GLU A 274 11.22 -32.16 -56.63
N THR A 275 12.54 -31.98 -56.64
CA THR A 275 13.44 -32.74 -57.55
C THR A 275 13.58 -34.21 -57.15
N ALA A 276 13.54 -34.53 -55.85
CA ALA A 276 13.56 -35.91 -55.36
C ALA A 276 12.28 -36.70 -55.72
N LEU A 277 11.13 -36.03 -55.79
CA LEU A 277 9.83 -36.63 -56.11
C LEU A 277 9.61 -36.88 -57.62
N ALA A 278 10.29 -36.15 -58.49
CA ALA A 278 10.13 -36.27 -59.95
C ALA A 278 10.97 -37.39 -60.59
N GLY A 279 11.87 -38.05 -59.83
CA GLY A 279 12.73 -39.13 -60.37
C GLY A 279 13.70 -38.68 -61.46
N VAL A 280 13.93 -37.36 -61.60
CA VAL A 280 14.86 -36.79 -62.57
C VAL A 280 16.23 -36.63 -61.90
N THR A 281 17.27 -37.19 -62.51
CA THR A 281 18.65 -36.95 -62.09
C THR A 281 18.99 -35.46 -62.20
N LEU A 282 19.47 -34.87 -61.10
CA LEU A 282 19.84 -33.45 -61.02
C LEU A 282 20.83 -33.08 -62.15
N PRO A 283 20.61 -31.97 -62.86
CA PRO A 283 21.58 -31.45 -63.79
C PRO A 283 22.81 -30.93 -63.04
N ASP A 284 23.97 -30.94 -63.70
CA ASP A 284 25.24 -30.52 -63.10
C ASP A 284 25.17 -29.07 -62.59
N GLY A 285 25.97 -28.73 -61.58
CA GLY A 285 25.82 -27.51 -60.77
C GLY A 285 25.80 -26.18 -61.55
N ALA A 286 26.31 -26.18 -62.78
CA ALA A 286 26.28 -25.04 -63.70
C ALA A 286 24.88 -24.74 -64.29
N GLU A 287 24.06 -25.76 -64.53
CA GLU A 287 22.69 -25.58 -65.06
C GLU A 287 21.71 -25.12 -63.98
N ILE A 288 21.93 -25.52 -62.72
CA ILE A 288 21.16 -25.04 -61.57
C ILE A 288 21.38 -23.53 -61.34
N ALA A 289 22.61 -23.03 -61.55
CA ALA A 289 22.94 -21.61 -61.45
C ALA A 289 22.28 -20.77 -62.57
N ALA A 290 22.15 -21.33 -63.78
CA ALA A 290 21.45 -20.69 -64.90
C ALA A 290 19.93 -20.65 -64.67
N ALA A 291 19.34 -21.74 -64.16
CA ALA A 291 17.92 -21.79 -63.80
C ALA A 291 17.57 -20.84 -62.64
N ALA A 292 18.43 -20.74 -61.61
CA ALA A 292 18.26 -19.79 -60.52
C ALA A 292 18.33 -18.33 -60.97
N SER A 293 19.18 -18.00 -61.96
CA SER A 293 19.18 -16.67 -62.60
C SER A 293 17.90 -16.40 -63.41
N GLY A 294 17.34 -17.40 -64.09
CA GLY A 294 16.07 -17.29 -64.81
C GLY A 294 14.85 -17.12 -63.90
N ILE A 295 14.86 -17.75 -62.72
CA ILE A 295 13.83 -17.56 -61.68
C ILE A 295 13.91 -16.16 -61.09
N ASN A 296 15.12 -15.61 -60.88
CA ASN A 296 15.31 -14.22 -60.44
C ASN A 296 14.71 -13.19 -61.41
N ALA A 297 14.71 -13.47 -62.72
CA ALA A 297 14.08 -12.63 -63.73
C ALA A 297 12.53 -12.71 -63.67
N ARG A 298 11.96 -13.91 -63.47
CA ARG A 298 10.49 -14.09 -63.39
C ARG A 298 9.88 -13.64 -62.06
N VAL A 299 10.63 -13.73 -60.96
CA VAL A 299 10.22 -13.22 -59.64
C VAL A 299 10.22 -11.69 -59.61
N ARG A 300 11.11 -11.03 -60.38
CA ARG A 300 11.16 -9.57 -60.50
C ARG A 300 9.95 -8.98 -61.26
N ASP A 301 9.36 -9.73 -62.19
CA ASP A 301 8.27 -9.23 -63.05
C ASP A 301 6.86 -9.71 -62.63
N GLY A 302 6.73 -10.50 -61.56
CA GLY A 302 5.47 -11.21 -61.25
C GLY A 302 4.95 -11.17 -59.81
N LEU A 303 5.62 -10.54 -58.84
CA LEU A 303 5.08 -10.42 -57.48
C LEU A 303 4.45 -9.03 -57.25
N PRO A 304 3.15 -8.94 -56.89
CA PRO A 304 2.61 -7.69 -56.37
C PRO A 304 3.35 -7.34 -55.07
N VAL A 305 3.82 -6.11 -54.97
CA VAL A 305 4.41 -5.56 -53.74
C VAL A 305 3.29 -5.46 -52.71
N LEU A 306 3.14 -6.48 -51.86
CA LEU A 306 2.29 -6.40 -50.67
C LEU A 306 2.97 -5.43 -49.70
N LYS A 307 2.41 -4.21 -49.60
CA LYS A 307 3.02 -3.09 -48.88
C LYS A 307 2.72 -3.09 -47.38
N ASP A 308 1.82 -3.94 -46.90
CA ASP A 308 1.40 -3.91 -45.50
C ASP A 308 1.65 -5.21 -44.74
N ARG A 309 2.19 -5.05 -43.53
CA ARG A 309 2.65 -6.11 -42.62
C ARG A 309 1.52 -7.07 -42.18
N GLU A 310 0.26 -6.65 -42.29
CA GLU A 310 -0.92 -7.46 -41.97
C GLU A 310 -1.26 -8.49 -43.06
N GLU A 311 -0.96 -8.21 -44.33
CA GLU A 311 -1.27 -9.14 -45.44
C GLU A 311 -0.33 -10.36 -45.42
N LEU A 312 0.93 -10.17 -45.02
CA LEU A 312 1.90 -11.25 -44.80
C LEU A 312 1.52 -12.16 -43.63
N SER A 313 0.89 -11.61 -42.58
CA SER A 313 0.40 -12.39 -41.44
C SER A 313 -0.80 -13.26 -41.83
N SER A 314 -1.69 -12.73 -42.66
CA SER A 314 -2.88 -13.45 -43.11
C SER A 314 -2.56 -14.54 -44.14
N ALA A 315 -1.61 -14.28 -45.05
CA ALA A 315 -1.16 -15.27 -46.03
C ALA A 315 -0.42 -16.45 -45.38
N SER A 316 0.41 -16.20 -44.36
CA SER A 316 1.11 -17.26 -43.62
C SER A 316 0.15 -18.11 -42.76
N GLN A 317 -0.83 -17.49 -42.11
CA GLN A 317 -1.85 -18.22 -41.32
C GLN A 317 -2.74 -19.12 -42.20
N ASN A 318 -3.09 -18.69 -43.41
CA ASN A 318 -3.89 -19.50 -44.33
C ASN A 318 -3.11 -20.68 -44.95
N PHE A 319 -1.79 -20.55 -45.10
CA PHE A 319 -0.95 -21.64 -45.59
C PHE A 319 -0.81 -22.77 -44.55
N PHE A 320 -0.57 -22.44 -43.28
CA PHE A 320 -0.48 -23.44 -42.20
C PHE A 320 -1.80 -24.16 -41.88
N ARG A 321 -2.95 -23.53 -42.17
CA ARG A 321 -4.27 -24.13 -41.90
C ARG A 321 -4.62 -25.26 -42.87
N ARG A 322 -4.13 -25.21 -44.12
CA ARG A 322 -4.43 -26.22 -45.15
C ARG A 322 -3.66 -27.53 -44.95
N ASP A 323 -2.47 -27.50 -44.34
CA ASP A 323 -1.69 -28.73 -44.11
C ASP A 323 -2.12 -29.51 -42.86
N LEU A 324 -2.88 -28.89 -41.94
CA LEU A 324 -3.37 -29.53 -40.72
C LEU A 324 -4.70 -30.30 -40.90
N GLU A 325 -5.45 -30.06 -41.99
CA GLU A 325 -6.73 -30.75 -42.25
C GLU A 325 -6.58 -32.11 -42.95
N VAL A 326 -5.37 -32.52 -43.34
CA VAL A 326 -5.11 -33.81 -44.03
C VAL A 326 -4.75 -34.95 -43.07
N SER A 327 -4.64 -34.71 -41.75
CA SER A 327 -4.22 -35.74 -40.77
C SER A 327 -5.24 -36.12 -39.68
N ALA A 328 -6.53 -35.83 -39.88
CA ALA A 328 -7.58 -36.20 -38.92
C ALA A 328 -8.68 -37.07 -39.56
N VAL A 329 -8.31 -38.30 -39.92
CA VAL A 329 -9.26 -39.41 -40.11
C VAL A 329 -8.65 -40.64 -39.43
N ASP A 330 -9.48 -41.35 -38.67
CA ASP A 330 -9.25 -42.59 -37.91
C ASP A 330 -8.60 -42.45 -36.52
N VAL A 331 -9.44 -42.54 -35.48
CA VAL A 331 -9.54 -43.70 -34.56
C VAL A 331 -10.57 -43.34 -33.47
N GLU A 332 -11.81 -43.77 -33.69
CA GLU A 332 -12.78 -44.07 -32.63
C GLU A 332 -12.66 -45.56 -32.31
N THR A 333 -12.36 -45.91 -31.05
CA THR A 333 -12.99 -47.04 -30.34
C THR A 333 -12.56 -46.98 -28.88
N GLY A 334 -13.57 -46.95 -28.00
CA GLY A 334 -13.41 -46.59 -26.60
C GLY A 334 -12.89 -47.71 -25.70
N GLN A 335 -12.38 -47.29 -24.55
CA GLN A 335 -12.52 -48.01 -23.28
C GLN A 335 -12.09 -47.09 -22.13
N GLN A 336 -13.02 -46.80 -21.23
CA GLN A 336 -12.73 -46.23 -19.92
C GLN A 336 -12.17 -47.36 -19.04
N PRO A 337 -11.18 -47.05 -18.17
CA PRO A 337 -11.45 -47.34 -16.77
C PRO A 337 -10.98 -46.25 -15.81
N GLN A 338 -11.72 -46.16 -14.72
CA GLN A 338 -11.40 -45.46 -13.47
C GLN A 338 -10.06 -45.94 -12.91
N HIS A 339 -9.31 -45.05 -12.24
CA HIS A 339 -8.60 -45.42 -11.00
C HIS A 339 -8.25 -44.19 -10.14
N GLN A 340 -8.61 -44.31 -8.86
CA GLN A 340 -8.17 -43.54 -7.70
C GLN A 340 -6.66 -43.75 -7.41
N LEU A 341 -5.99 -42.73 -6.88
CA LEU A 341 -4.84 -42.85 -5.95
C LEU A 341 -4.67 -41.49 -5.24
N LEU A 342 -5.00 -41.36 -3.96
CA LEU A 342 -4.24 -41.70 -2.74
C LEU A 342 -3.31 -40.56 -2.28
N MET A 343 -3.74 -39.90 -1.19
CA MET A 343 -2.89 -39.14 -0.26
C MET A 343 -2.07 -40.12 0.59
N PRO A 344 -0.83 -39.79 0.99
CA PRO A 344 -0.18 -40.43 2.12
C PRO A 344 -0.40 -39.59 3.39
N GLY A 345 -0.86 -40.26 4.45
CA GLY A 345 -0.71 -39.79 5.82
C GLY A 345 0.38 -40.59 6.52
N ARG A 346 1.38 -39.89 7.05
CA ARG A 346 1.90 -40.02 8.42
C ARG A 346 2.97 -38.96 8.65
#